data_AF-A0A384JFM4-F1
#
_entry.id   AF-A0A384JFM4-F1
#
_cell.length_a   1.000
_cell.length_b   1.000
_cell.length_c   1.000
_cell.angle_alpha   90.00
_cell.angle_beta   90.00
_cell.angle_gamma   90.00
#
_symmetry.space_group_name_H-M   'P 1'
#
loop_
_entity.id
_entity.type
_entity.pdbx_description
1 polymer ?
#
loop_
_entity_poly.entity_id
_entity_poly.type
_entity_poly.pdbx_seq_one_letter_code
_entity_poly.pdbx_strand_id
1 'polypeptide(L)'
;MMDIKKGLQEIEKRRTAALEVLLQAVEQLSTDKAQRIIMEILDRNAIARDWFEEQGGLKTTPGHTPEREESINLIKTIGVSNLRRVIRVFIIENGFIEEILQKKLLVEQMDGTFTIRDFGQNSVHAIPRDGSEQAFPSTLPS
;
A
#
# COMPACT_ATOMS: atom_id res chain seq x y z
N MET A 1 33.82 -16.01 -8.98
CA MET A 1 33.84 -14.97 -7.92
C MET A 1 33.39 -13.60 -8.44
N MET A 2 33.70 -13.23 -9.70
CA MET A 2 33.15 -12.02 -10.36
C MET A 2 31.63 -12.09 -10.60
N ASP A 3 31.09 -13.28 -10.91
CA ASP A 3 29.65 -13.47 -11.19
C ASP A 3 28.75 -13.24 -9.98
N ILE A 4 29.21 -13.62 -8.78
CA ILE A 4 28.47 -13.41 -7.52
C ILE A 4 28.41 -11.93 -7.16
N LYS A 5 29.54 -11.20 -7.32
CA LYS A 5 29.57 -9.75 -7.08
C LYS A 5 28.66 -9.00 -8.04
N LYS A 6 28.65 -9.40 -9.32
CA LYS A 6 27.75 -8.83 -10.34
C LYS A 6 26.28 -9.12 -10.01
N GLY A 7 25.97 -10.33 -9.58
CA GLY A 7 24.61 -10.71 -9.15
C GLY A 7 24.12 -9.91 -7.93
N LEU A 8 24.98 -9.73 -6.91
CA LEU A 8 24.66 -8.93 -5.73
C LEU A 8 24.40 -7.45 -6.08
N GLN A 9 25.22 -6.87 -6.95
CA GLN A 9 25.02 -5.48 -7.41
C GLN A 9 23.72 -5.30 -8.18
N GLU A 10 23.34 -6.28 -9.01
CA GLU A 10 22.08 -6.23 -9.75
C GLU A 10 20.86 -6.35 -8.81
N ILE A 11 20.93 -7.21 -7.79
CA ILE A 11 19.88 -7.34 -6.78
C ILE A 11 19.73 -6.03 -6.00
N GLU A 12 20.84 -5.44 -5.56
CA GLU A 12 20.83 -4.18 -4.82
C GLU A 12 20.28 -3.03 -5.67
N LYS A 13 20.69 -2.94 -6.94
CA LYS A 13 20.18 -1.95 -7.89
C LYS A 13 18.67 -2.07 -8.08
N ARG A 14 18.15 -3.30 -8.23
CA ARG A 14 16.70 -3.55 -8.36
C ARG A 14 15.95 -3.17 -7.10
N ARG A 15 16.49 -3.49 -5.92
CA ARG A 15 15.87 -3.10 -4.65
C ARG A 15 15.80 -1.58 -4.50
N THR A 16 16.89 -0.87 -4.82
CA THR A 16 16.92 0.60 -4.78
C THR A 16 15.90 1.21 -5.73
N ALA A 17 15.81 0.71 -6.96
CA ALA A 17 14.81 1.18 -7.92
C ALA A 17 13.36 0.92 -7.44
N ALA A 18 13.09 -0.26 -6.88
CA ALA A 18 11.79 -0.58 -6.31
C ALA A 18 11.42 0.33 -5.13
N LEU A 19 12.39 0.62 -4.26
CA LEU A 19 12.22 1.54 -3.13
C LEU A 19 11.92 2.96 -3.60
N GLU A 20 12.61 3.47 -4.62
CA GLU A 20 12.35 4.79 -5.18
C GLU A 20 10.91 4.92 -5.71
N VAL A 21 10.46 3.92 -6.49
CA VAL A 21 9.09 3.89 -7.02
C VAL A 21 8.08 3.77 -5.88
N LEU A 22 8.39 2.98 -4.83
CA LEU A 22 7.54 2.86 -3.65
C LEU A 22 7.38 4.19 -2.91
N LEU A 23 8.48 4.92 -2.70
CA LEU A 23 8.44 6.24 -2.06
C LEU A 23 7.66 7.25 -2.91
N GLN A 24 7.79 7.19 -4.24
CA GLN A 24 6.99 7.99 -5.15
C GLN A 24 5.49 7.63 -5.08
N ALA A 25 5.15 6.34 -4.94
CA ALA A 25 3.77 5.90 -4.74
C ALA A 25 3.17 6.49 -3.46
N VAL A 26 3.95 6.55 -2.37
CA VAL A 26 3.53 7.17 -1.11
C VAL A 26 3.22 8.66 -1.29
N GLU A 27 4.02 9.38 -2.07
CA GLU A 27 3.77 10.80 -2.36
C GLU A 27 2.46 11.06 -3.12
N GLN A 28 1.93 10.05 -3.82
CA GLN A 28 0.69 10.15 -4.58
C GLN A 28 -0.55 9.72 -3.78
N LEU A 29 -0.40 9.27 -2.54
CA LEU A 29 -1.52 8.79 -1.73
C LEU A 29 -2.49 9.93 -1.37
N SER A 30 -3.79 9.74 -1.62
CA SER A 30 -4.82 10.60 -1.02
C SER A 30 -4.85 10.46 0.50
N THR A 31 -5.42 11.46 1.18
CA THR A 31 -5.56 11.48 2.65
C THR A 31 -6.16 10.18 3.18
N ASP A 32 -7.30 9.74 2.63
CA ASP A 32 -7.97 8.51 3.06
C ASP A 32 -7.08 7.28 2.94
N LYS A 33 -6.30 7.17 1.86
CA LYS A 33 -5.41 6.02 1.65
C LYS A 33 -4.22 6.07 2.59
N ALA A 34 -3.63 7.24 2.79
CA ALA A 34 -2.52 7.42 3.73
C ALA A 34 -2.97 7.08 5.17
N GLN A 35 -4.14 7.55 5.58
CA GLN A 35 -4.73 7.22 6.89
C GLN A 35 -4.98 5.71 7.02
N ARG A 36 -5.59 5.08 6.01
CA ARG A 36 -5.83 3.62 6.01
C ARG A 36 -4.55 2.82 6.09
N ILE A 37 -3.52 3.22 5.34
CA ILE A 37 -2.22 2.54 5.36
C ILE A 37 -1.58 2.64 6.74
N ILE A 38 -1.58 3.83 7.35
CA ILE A 38 -1.04 3.98 8.71
C ILE A 38 -1.82 3.11 9.69
N MET A 39 -3.16 3.17 9.68
CA MET A 39 -3.97 2.32 10.56
C MET A 39 -3.64 0.83 10.39
N GLU A 40 -3.47 0.35 9.16
CA GLU A 40 -3.09 -1.05 8.89
C GLU A 40 -1.67 -1.38 9.40
N ILE A 41 -0.71 -0.47 9.25
CA ILE A 41 0.64 -0.62 9.80
C ILE A 41 0.58 -0.72 11.32
N LEU A 42 -0.10 0.21 11.99
CA LEU A 42 -0.18 0.23 13.45
C LEU A 42 -0.94 -1.00 13.98
N ASP A 43 -1.98 -1.47 13.29
CA ASP A 43 -2.72 -2.67 13.69
C ASP A 43 -1.84 -3.95 13.62
N ARG A 44 -0.91 -4.03 12.66
CA ARG A 44 -0.10 -5.24 12.42
C ARG A 44 1.29 -5.21 13.04
N ASN A 45 1.81 -4.04 13.41
CA ASN A 45 3.18 -3.89 13.88
C ASN A 45 3.22 -3.09 15.19
N ALA A 46 3.43 -3.81 16.30
CA ALA A 46 3.47 -3.23 17.64
C ALA A 46 4.61 -2.21 17.80
N ILE A 47 5.78 -2.43 17.18
CA ILE A 47 6.92 -1.50 17.24
C ILE A 47 6.56 -0.20 16.52
N ALA A 48 5.93 -0.28 15.34
CA ALA A 48 5.48 0.89 14.60
C ALA A 48 4.40 1.66 15.36
N ARG A 49 3.48 0.95 16.03
CA ARG A 49 2.46 1.52 16.93
C ARG A 49 3.11 2.26 18.09
N ASP A 50 4.02 1.60 18.80
CA ASP A 50 4.69 2.15 19.95
C ASP A 50 5.46 3.43 19.60
N TRP A 51 6.19 3.41 18.48
CA TRP A 51 6.90 4.57 17.97
C TRP A 51 5.93 5.70 17.58
N PHE A 52 4.84 5.38 16.86
CA PHE A 52 3.86 6.40 16.44
C PHE A 52 3.20 7.10 17.62
N GLU A 53 2.82 6.34 18.64
CA GLU A 53 2.17 6.85 19.83
C GLU A 53 3.12 7.68 20.70
N GLU A 54 4.41 7.32 20.75
CA GLU A 54 5.45 8.11 21.40
C GLU A 54 5.68 9.44 20.67
N GLN A 55 5.83 9.41 19.34
CA GLN A 55 5.98 10.63 18.54
C GLN A 55 4.73 11.51 18.54
N GLY A 56 3.55 10.90 18.66
CA GLY A 56 2.27 11.58 18.75
C GLY A 56 1.93 12.12 20.15
N GLY A 57 2.76 11.84 21.16
CA GLY A 57 2.52 12.24 22.54
C GLY A 57 1.34 11.52 23.21
N LEU A 58 0.86 10.41 22.64
CA LEU A 58 -0.22 9.60 23.22
C LEU A 58 0.28 8.74 24.39
N LYS A 59 1.56 8.38 24.39
CA LYS A 59 2.19 7.75 25.55
C LYS A 59 2.56 8.80 26.59
N THR A 60 1.61 9.06 27.49
CA THR A 60 1.79 9.99 28.62
C THR A 60 2.51 9.35 29.81
N THR A 61 2.51 8.01 29.91
CA THR A 61 3.14 7.26 31.00
C THR A 61 3.73 5.92 30.53
N PRO A 62 4.84 5.44 31.14
CA PRO A 62 5.40 4.13 30.84
C PRO A 62 4.39 3.01 31.13
N GLY A 63 4.13 2.15 30.15
CA GLY A 63 3.18 1.04 30.29
C GLY A 63 1.71 1.39 30.01
N HIS A 64 1.40 2.66 29.74
CA HIS A 64 0.09 3.03 29.18
C HIS A 64 0.10 2.77 27.68
N THR A 65 -0.79 1.89 27.23
CA THR A 65 -1.09 1.71 25.80
C THR A 65 -2.32 2.56 25.50
N PRO A 66 -2.21 3.59 24.64
CA PRO A 66 -3.35 4.38 24.18
C PRO A 66 -4.46 3.48 23.64
N GLU A 67 -5.69 3.93 23.81
CA GLU A 67 -6.81 3.22 23.21
C GLU A 67 -6.74 3.35 21.68
N ARG A 68 -7.18 2.31 20.97
CA ARG A 68 -7.18 2.31 19.49
C ARG A 68 -7.92 3.52 18.92
N GLU A 69 -8.95 4.00 19.60
CA GLU A 69 -9.73 5.17 19.19
C GLU A 69 -8.92 6.47 19.27
N GLU A 70 -8.03 6.62 20.26
CA GLU A 70 -7.14 7.78 20.39
C GLU A 70 -6.14 7.84 19.23
N SER A 71 -5.52 6.70 18.90
CA SER A 71 -4.62 6.59 17.75
C SER A 71 -5.34 6.88 16.43
N ILE A 72 -6.59 6.41 16.26
CA ILE A 72 -7.41 6.74 15.09
C ILE A 72 -7.73 8.24 15.01
N ASN A 73 -8.11 8.85 16.13
CA ASN A 73 -8.44 10.26 16.18
C ASN A 73 -7.21 11.13 15.89
N LEU A 74 -6.03 10.75 16.39
CA LEU A 74 -4.78 11.40 16.04
C LEU A 74 -4.49 11.28 14.53
N ILE A 75 -4.60 10.09 13.94
CA ILE A 75 -4.38 9.90 12.49
C ILE A 75 -5.30 10.81 11.66
N LYS A 76 -6.55 10.99 12.09
CA LYS A 76 -7.52 11.83 11.40
C LYS A 76 -7.19 13.32 11.43
N THR A 77 -6.48 13.80 12.45
CA THR A 77 -6.09 15.22 12.58
C THR A 77 -4.79 15.55 11.84
N ILE A 78 -3.98 14.54 11.52
CA ILE A 78 -2.71 14.74 10.81
C ILE A 78 -2.97 15.00 9.31
N GLY A 79 -2.43 16.11 8.80
CA GLY A 79 -2.47 16.44 7.38
C GLY A 79 -1.73 15.40 6.50
N VAL A 80 -2.20 15.20 5.28
CA VAL A 80 -1.70 14.14 4.38
C VAL A 80 -0.19 14.18 4.15
N SER A 81 0.44 15.36 4.07
CA SER A 81 1.89 15.48 3.91
C SER A 81 2.66 14.84 5.07
N ASN A 82 2.16 15.00 6.31
CA ASN A 82 2.76 14.39 7.48
C ASN A 82 2.49 12.88 7.54
N LEU A 83 1.29 12.44 7.16
CA LEU A 83 1.00 11.01 7.03
C LEU A 83 1.94 10.32 6.03
N ARG A 84 2.13 10.93 4.85
CA ARG A 84 3.08 10.43 3.84
C ARG A 84 4.50 10.37 4.41
N ARG A 85 4.95 11.39 5.13
CA ARG A 85 6.27 11.41 5.79
C ARG A 85 6.41 10.26 6.80
N VAL A 86 5.40 10.00 7.63
CA VAL A 86 5.39 8.88 8.57
C VAL A 86 5.49 7.54 7.84
N ILE A 87 4.70 7.34 6.78
CA ILE A 87 4.77 6.12 5.96
C ILE A 87 6.17 5.93 5.36
N ARG A 88 6.81 7.00 4.89
CA ARG A 88 8.19 6.94 4.38
C ARG A 88 9.19 6.51 5.44
N VAL A 89 9.08 7.03 6.67
CA VAL A 89 9.94 6.60 7.79
C VAL A 89 9.73 5.11 8.06
N PHE A 90 8.48 4.65 8.13
CA PHE A 90 8.19 3.24 8.34
C PHE A 90 8.75 2.33 7.26
N ILE A 91 8.74 2.74 5.99
CA ILE A 91 9.34 1.97 4.90
C ILE A 91 10.86 1.86 5.08
N ILE A 92 11.53 2.99 5.36
CA ILE A 92 13.00 3.06 5.42
C ILE A 92 13.53 2.28 6.63
N GLU A 93 12.86 2.38 7.77
CA GLU A 93 13.32 1.78 9.03
C GLU A 93 12.81 0.34 9.21
N ASN A 94 11.86 -0.12 8.39
CA ASN A 94 11.24 -1.42 8.55
C ASN A 94 11.04 -2.16 7.22
N GLY A 95 11.96 -3.07 6.90
CA GLY A 95 11.92 -3.88 5.67
C GLY A 95 10.68 -4.76 5.53
N PHE A 96 9.99 -5.12 6.62
CA PHE A 96 8.72 -5.83 6.53
C PHE A 96 7.58 -4.91 6.04
N ILE A 97 7.58 -3.64 6.46
CA ILE A 97 6.63 -2.65 5.98
C ILE A 97 6.94 -2.29 4.51
N GLU A 98 8.22 -2.16 4.15
CA GLU A 98 8.68 -2.01 2.76
C GLU A 98 8.05 -3.10 1.87
N GLU A 99 8.22 -4.37 2.23
CA GLU A 99 7.72 -5.49 1.43
C GLU A 99 6.18 -5.49 1.30
N ILE A 100 5.46 -5.22 2.39
CA ILE A 100 3.99 -5.16 2.38
C ILE A 100 3.51 -4.04 1.46
N LEU A 101 4.09 -2.85 1.59
CA LEU A 101 3.66 -1.69 0.82
C LEU A 101 4.08 -1.79 -0.65
N GLN A 102 5.22 -2.41 -0.95
CA GLN A 102 5.61 -2.73 -2.32
C GLN A 102 4.54 -3.60 -3.00
N LYS A 103 4.09 -4.69 -2.36
CA LYS A 103 3.05 -5.58 -2.90
C LYS A 103 1.68 -4.89 -3.06
N LYS A 104 1.37 -3.92 -2.20
CA LYS A 104 0.10 -3.20 -2.20
C LYS A 104 0.06 -2.06 -3.21
N LEU A 105 1.15 -1.29 -3.29
CA LEU A 105 1.21 -0.03 -4.04
C LEU A 105 1.83 -0.18 -5.42
N LEU A 106 2.60 -1.23 -5.66
CA LEU A 106 3.28 -1.44 -6.94
C LEU A 106 2.72 -2.66 -7.69
N VAL A 107 3.09 -2.72 -8.97
CA VAL A 107 2.91 -3.86 -9.87
C VAL A 107 4.27 -4.14 -10.51
N GLU A 108 4.73 -5.38 -10.41
CA GLU A 108 5.94 -5.84 -11.10
C GLU A 108 5.60 -6.11 -12.57
N GLN A 109 6.42 -5.59 -13.47
CA GLN A 109 6.30 -5.73 -14.92
C GLN A 109 7.07 -6.96 -15.41
N MET A 110 6.78 -7.42 -16.63
CA MET A 110 7.44 -8.60 -17.21
C MET A 110 8.96 -8.45 -17.35
N ASP A 111 9.46 -7.21 -17.40
CA ASP A 111 10.89 -6.89 -17.46
C ASP A 111 11.56 -6.80 -16.08
N GLY A 112 10.81 -7.06 -14.99
CA GLY A 112 11.28 -6.98 -13.61
C GLY A 112 11.33 -5.56 -13.03
N THR A 113 10.78 -4.56 -13.72
CA THR A 113 10.61 -3.19 -13.20
C THR A 113 9.30 -3.06 -12.40
N PHE A 114 9.18 -1.98 -11.63
CA PHE A 114 7.96 -1.69 -10.86
C PHE A 114 7.29 -0.41 -11.34
N THR A 115 5.95 -0.46 -11.39
CA THR A 115 5.11 0.72 -11.64
C THR A 115 4.12 0.93 -10.50
N ILE A 116 3.75 2.18 -10.25
CA ILE A 116 2.72 2.52 -9.26
C ILE A 116 1.38 1.95 -9.73
N ARG A 117 0.70 1.24 -8.84
CA ARG A 117 -0.62 0.67 -9.09
C ARG A 117 -1.62 1.80 -9.33
N ASP A 118 -2.31 1.74 -10.47
CA ASP A 118 -3.45 2.60 -10.70
C ASP A 118 -4.60 2.17 -9.78
N PHE A 119 -5.10 3.12 -9.00
CA PHE A 119 -6.25 2.89 -8.13
C PHE A 119 -7.54 3.48 -8.71
N GLY A 120 -7.50 4.02 -9.92
CA GLY A 120 -8.64 4.58 -10.66
C GLY A 120 -9.54 3.51 -11.26
N GLN A 121 -9.06 2.27 -11.42
CA GLN A 121 -9.84 1.17 -11.98
C GLN A 121 -9.97 -0.02 -11.02
N ASN A 122 -10.92 0.09 -10.09
CA ASN A 122 -11.65 -1.08 -9.60
C ASN A 122 -13.00 -1.21 -10.35
N SER A 123 -13.04 -0.77 -11.60
CA SER A 123 -14.12 -1.09 -12.53
C SER A 123 -13.85 -2.49 -13.08
N VAL A 124 -14.53 -3.45 -12.47
CA VAL A 124 -14.79 -4.80 -12.99
C VAL A 124 -14.81 -4.74 -14.52
N HIS A 125 -13.89 -5.45 -15.18
CA HIS A 125 -14.13 -5.87 -16.55
C HIS A 125 -15.37 -6.76 -16.53
N ALA A 126 -16.54 -6.14 -16.65
CA ALA A 126 -17.74 -6.83 -17.07
C ALA A 126 -17.45 -7.30 -18.49
N ILE A 127 -17.04 -8.56 -18.59
CA ILE A 127 -17.04 -9.28 -19.86
C ILE A 127 -18.47 -9.12 -20.41
N PRO A 128 -18.67 -8.53 -21.60
CA PRO A 128 -19.99 -8.56 -22.21
C PRO A 128 -20.30 -10.04 -22.46
N ARG A 129 -21.36 -10.55 -21.81
CA ARG A 129 -21.98 -11.79 -22.25
C ARG A 129 -22.56 -11.49 -23.63
N ASP A 130 -21.79 -11.81 -24.65
CA ASP A 130 -22.27 -11.96 -26.02
C ASP A 130 -23.31 -13.09 -25.98
N GLY A 131 -24.57 -12.68 -25.85
CA GLY A 131 -25.74 -13.55 -25.87
C GLY A 131 -26.06 -13.96 -27.30
N SER A 132 -25.16 -14.74 -27.89
CA SER A 132 -25.43 -15.54 -29.07
C SER A 132 -26.27 -16.76 -28.68
N GLU A 133 -27.58 -16.58 -28.46
CA GLU A 133 -28.53 -17.70 -28.51
C GLU A 133 -29.49 -17.48 -29.68
N GLN A 134 -29.30 -18.29 -30.71
CA GLN A 134 -30.14 -18.36 -31.89
C GLN A 134 -31.50 -18.99 -31.57
N ALA A 135 -32.54 -18.36 -32.13
CA ALA A 135 -33.79 -18.91 -32.68
C ALA A 135 -34.69 -19.80 -31.80
N PHE A 136 -35.97 -19.40 -31.66
CA PHE A 136 -37.12 -20.06 -32.31
C PHE A 136 -38.35 -19.12 -32.27
N PRO A 137 -39.09 -18.93 -33.39
CA PRO A 137 -40.39 -18.26 -33.35
C PRO A 137 -41.47 -19.32 -33.11
N SER A 138 -42.29 -19.15 -32.06
CA SER A 138 -43.56 -19.86 -31.94
C SER A 138 -44.67 -18.84 -31.97
N THR A 139 -45.15 -18.57 -33.18
CA THR A 139 -46.49 -18.07 -33.44
C THR A 139 -47.50 -19.13 -32.99
N LEU A 140 -48.54 -18.70 -32.28
CA LEU A 140 -49.83 -19.39 -32.26
C LEU A 140 -50.91 -18.32 -32.48
N PRO A 141 -51.82 -18.50 -33.46
CA PRO A 141 -52.89 -17.56 -33.73
C PRO A 141 -54.15 -17.89 -32.92
N SER A 142 -54.92 -16.82 -32.66
CA SER A 142 -56.34 -16.71 -32.28
C SER A 142 -56.80 -17.31 -30.96
#